data_AF-A0A5C4LJQ8-F1
#
_entry.id   AF-A0A5C4LJQ8-F1
#
_cell.length_a   1.000
_cell.length_b   1.000
_cell.length_c   1.000
_cell.angle_alpha   90.00
_cell.angle_beta   90.00
_cell.angle_gamma   90.00
#
_symmetry.space_group_name_H-M   'P 1'
#
loop_
_entity.id
_entity.type
_entity.pdbx_description
1 polymer ?
#
loop_
_entity_poly.entity_id
_entity_poly.type
_entity_poly.pdbx_seq_one_letter_code
_entity_poly.pdbx_strand_id
1 'polypeptide(L)'
;MSAALLGDRAVHAGTPPDDFAEDVDFEMTNLGRKHTNIPGIIFVSSRLGSHGPRVEWYADKPKGNAPCVIVSIGPDPVVRDDFIGTVQSRQAADSVRAWVRLNHAELLDFWNNGTEWDIDELTDFTRRLKPLP
;
A
#
# COMPACT_ATOMS: atom_id res chain seq x y z
N MET A 1 42.83 55.00 -0.28
CA MET A 1 42.21 55.18 -1.61
C MET A 1 41.77 53.80 -2.06
N SER A 2 40.47 53.45 -2.02
CA SER A 2 39.48 53.57 -3.12
C SER A 2 40.01 52.95 -4.44
N ALA A 3 39.30 52.08 -5.16
CA ALA A 3 37.88 51.78 -5.20
C ALA A 3 37.60 50.35 -5.75
N ALA A 4 36.36 49.91 -5.56
CA ALA A 4 35.76 48.67 -6.04
C ALA A 4 35.58 48.61 -7.58
N LEU A 5 35.36 47.40 -8.11
CA LEU A 5 34.24 47.12 -9.00
C LEU A 5 33.91 45.61 -9.09
N LEU A 6 32.61 45.34 -8.93
CA LEU A 6 31.89 44.08 -9.08
C LEU A 6 32.07 43.45 -10.47
N GLY A 7 31.97 42.13 -10.51
CA GLY A 7 31.58 41.39 -11.71
C GLY A 7 31.05 40.02 -11.33
N ASP A 8 29.72 39.90 -11.33
CA ASP A 8 28.93 38.71 -11.05
C ASP A 8 29.47 37.42 -11.68
N ARG A 9 29.65 36.39 -10.86
CA ARG A 9 29.35 35.02 -11.30
C ARG A 9 28.41 34.43 -10.27
N ALA A 10 27.13 34.51 -10.61
CA ALA A 10 26.09 33.68 -10.06
C ALA A 10 26.63 32.25 -9.96
N VAL A 11 26.77 31.78 -8.72
CA VAL A 11 26.80 30.37 -8.41
C VAL A 11 25.56 29.81 -9.10
N HIS A 12 25.75 29.01 -10.14
CA HIS A 12 24.72 28.11 -10.60
C HIS A 12 24.43 27.22 -9.40
N ALA A 13 23.41 27.62 -8.64
CA ALA A 13 22.58 26.71 -7.89
C ALA A 13 22.02 25.76 -8.95
N GLY A 14 22.79 24.70 -9.23
CA GLY A 14 22.22 23.48 -9.75
C GLY A 14 21.24 23.05 -8.67
N THR A 15 19.97 23.40 -8.88
CA THR A 15 18.86 22.70 -8.25
C THR A 15 19.23 21.22 -8.27
N PRO A 16 19.33 20.55 -7.11
CA PRO A 16 19.53 19.10 -7.14
C PRO A 16 18.40 18.55 -8.00
N PRO A 17 18.66 17.61 -8.93
CA PRO A 17 17.58 17.02 -9.67
C PRO A 17 16.58 16.51 -8.64
N ASP A 18 15.36 17.01 -8.75
CA ASP A 18 14.17 16.54 -8.05
C ASP A 18 13.78 15.18 -8.66
N ASP A 19 14.77 14.27 -8.75
CA ASP A 19 14.67 12.87 -9.18
C ASP A 19 14.27 11.97 -7.99
N PHE A 20 13.81 12.59 -6.90
CA PHE A 20 13.16 11.92 -5.78
C PHE A 20 11.62 11.95 -5.90
N ALA A 21 11.10 11.90 -7.13
CA ALA A 21 9.98 10.99 -7.34
C ALA A 21 10.61 9.59 -7.35
N GLU A 22 11.13 9.11 -6.22
CA GLU A 22 10.43 8.07 -5.46
C GLU A 22 9.74 7.19 -6.48
N ASP A 23 10.49 6.23 -7.01
CA ASP A 23 9.96 5.09 -7.74
C ASP A 23 8.72 4.66 -6.98
N VAL A 24 7.56 5.11 -7.44
CA VAL A 24 6.28 4.68 -6.90
C VAL A 24 6.32 3.24 -7.29
N ASP A 25 6.63 2.38 -6.34
CA ASP A 25 6.50 0.95 -6.49
C ASP A 25 5.02 0.70 -6.80
N PHE A 26 4.69 0.73 -8.10
CA PHE A 26 3.35 0.56 -8.66
C PHE A 26 2.77 -0.83 -8.30
N GLU A 27 3.58 -1.68 -7.67
CA GLU A 27 3.26 -2.99 -7.12
C GLU A 27 2.70 -2.98 -5.67
N MET A 28 2.35 -1.80 -5.16
CA MET A 28 1.81 -1.64 -3.81
C MET A 28 0.59 -0.74 -3.81
N THR A 29 -0.54 -1.24 -3.29
CA THR A 29 -1.72 -0.40 -3.09
C THR A 29 -2.11 -0.31 -1.62
N ASN A 30 -2.20 0.92 -1.13
CA ASN A 30 -2.77 1.27 0.17
C ASN A 30 -4.26 1.61 0.01
N LEU A 31 -5.12 0.68 0.40
CA LEU A 31 -6.57 0.77 0.32
C LEU A 31 -7.14 1.32 1.63
N GLY A 32 -7.49 2.61 1.62
CA GLY A 32 -8.24 3.22 2.71
C GLY A 32 -9.75 2.94 2.66
N ARG A 33 -10.48 3.50 3.62
CA ARG A 33 -11.94 3.32 3.80
C ARG A 33 -12.78 3.48 2.52
N LYS A 34 -12.37 4.35 1.58
CA LYS A 34 -13.11 4.54 0.32
C LYS A 34 -13.21 3.26 -0.55
N HIS A 35 -12.27 2.33 -0.41
CA HIS A 35 -12.26 1.08 -1.17
C HIS A 35 -12.76 -0.12 -0.36
N THR A 36 -12.65 -0.05 0.98
CA THR A 36 -12.84 -1.21 1.86
C THR A 36 -14.06 -1.07 2.78
N ASN A 37 -14.46 0.15 3.09
CA ASN A 37 -15.35 0.52 4.19
C ASN A 37 -14.86 0.07 5.59
N ILE A 38 -13.57 -0.24 5.73
CA ILE A 38 -12.94 -0.66 6.99
C ILE A 38 -12.13 0.52 7.55
N PRO A 39 -12.26 0.88 8.84
CA PRO A 39 -11.35 1.85 9.47
C PRO A 39 -9.90 1.35 9.42
N GLY A 40 -8.97 2.19 8.98
CA GLY A 40 -7.55 1.83 8.81
C GLY A 40 -7.16 1.73 7.33
N ILE A 41 -6.04 1.05 7.08
CA ILE A 41 -5.46 0.88 5.74
C ILE A 41 -5.20 -0.59 5.51
N ILE A 42 -5.69 -1.11 4.38
CA ILE A 42 -5.30 -2.41 3.87
C ILE A 42 -4.18 -2.22 2.88
N PHE A 43 -3.08 -2.93 3.09
CA PHE A 43 -1.95 -3.04 2.20
C PHE A 43 -2.03 -4.37 1.45
N VAL A 44 -1.78 -4.31 0.13
CA VAL A 44 -1.67 -5.48 -0.74
C VAL A 44 -0.48 -5.27 -1.69
N SER A 45 0.32 -6.33 -1.89
CA SER A 45 1.46 -6.33 -2.80
C SER A 45 1.65 -7.72 -3.43
N SER A 46 1.92 -7.74 -4.73
CA SER A 46 2.25 -8.94 -5.52
C SER A 46 3.73 -9.37 -5.39
N ARG A 47 4.61 -8.50 -4.88
CA ARG A 47 6.07 -8.74 -4.74
C ARG A 47 6.46 -9.61 -3.55
N LEU A 48 5.52 -9.93 -2.66
CA LEU A 48 5.78 -10.67 -1.42
C LEU A 48 5.79 -12.21 -1.60
N GLY A 49 6.15 -12.70 -2.78
CA GLY A 49 5.94 -14.09 -3.23
C GLY A 49 6.54 -15.21 -2.37
N SER A 50 7.56 -14.94 -1.53
CA SER A 50 8.08 -15.93 -0.56
C SER A 50 7.09 -16.26 0.56
N HIS A 51 6.18 -15.34 0.83
CA HIS A 51 5.12 -15.47 1.79
C HIS A 51 3.81 -15.58 0.97
N GLY A 52 3.02 -16.64 1.13
CA GLY A 52 1.83 -16.84 0.28
C GLY A 52 0.82 -15.67 0.25
N PRO A 53 -0.18 -15.74 -0.65
CA PRO A 53 -1.15 -14.66 -0.89
C PRO A 53 -1.77 -14.12 0.38
N ARG A 54 -1.69 -12.80 0.61
CA ARG A 54 -2.24 -12.15 1.80
C ARG A 54 -2.45 -10.65 1.62
N VAL A 55 -3.23 -10.09 2.53
CA VAL A 55 -3.30 -8.65 2.79
C VAL A 55 -2.86 -8.36 4.21
N GLU A 56 -2.43 -7.13 4.45
CA GLU A 56 -2.04 -6.64 5.77
C GLU A 56 -2.91 -5.43 6.12
N TRP A 57 -3.44 -5.37 7.33
CA TRP A 57 -4.22 -4.24 7.82
C TRP A 57 -3.47 -3.51 8.92
N TYR A 58 -3.46 -2.18 8.83
CA TYR A 58 -2.88 -1.28 9.80
C TYR A 58 -3.94 -0.31 10.33
N ALA A 59 -3.87 -0.01 11.63
CA ALA A 59 -4.75 0.98 12.25
C ALA A 59 -4.55 2.39 11.67
N ASP A 60 -3.31 2.71 11.30
CA ASP A 60 -2.87 3.98 10.72
C ASP A 60 -1.95 3.73 9.51
N LYS A 61 -1.42 4.80 8.89
CA LYS A 61 -0.44 4.66 7.79
C LYS A 61 0.73 3.77 8.24
N PRO A 62 1.05 2.69 7.50
CA PRO A 62 2.15 1.80 7.87
C PRO A 62 3.47 2.56 7.94
N LYS A 63 4.29 2.23 8.95
CA LYS A 63 5.64 2.78 9.14
C LYS A 63 6.58 1.65 9.58
N GLY A 64 7.55 1.28 8.74
CA GLY A 64 8.49 0.20 9.04
C GLY A 64 7.77 -1.10 9.45
N ASN A 65 8.23 -1.73 10.53
CA ASN A 65 7.68 -3.00 11.04
C ASN A 65 6.49 -2.79 11.99
N ALA A 66 5.56 -1.89 11.64
CA ALA A 66 4.38 -1.65 12.44
C ALA A 66 3.55 -2.94 12.61
N PRO A 67 2.97 -3.20 13.80
CA PRO A 67 2.06 -4.32 13.99
C PRO A 67 0.88 -4.23 13.03
N CYS A 68 0.54 -5.35 12.37
CA CYS A 68 -0.52 -5.43 11.39
C CYS A 68 -1.34 -6.70 11.54
N VAL A 69 -2.62 -6.65 11.16
CA VAL A 69 -3.41 -7.88 11.03
C VAL A 69 -3.13 -8.48 9.66
N ILE A 70 -2.69 -9.74 9.63
CA ILE A 70 -2.41 -10.44 8.39
C ILE A 70 -3.55 -11.40 8.09
N VAL A 71 -4.09 -11.33 6.87
CA VAL A 71 -5.17 -12.21 6.41
C VAL A 71 -4.76 -12.85 5.07
N SER A 72 -4.80 -14.18 4.98
CA SER A 72 -4.50 -14.88 3.74
C SER A 72 -5.55 -14.60 2.65
N ILE A 73 -5.12 -14.55 1.39
CA ILE A 73 -6.01 -14.55 0.23
C ILE A 73 -6.21 -16.01 -0.17
N GLY A 74 -7.44 -16.50 0.00
CA GLY A 74 -7.83 -17.86 -0.35
C GLY A 74 -9.35 -18.06 -0.22
N PRO A 75 -9.88 -19.24 -0.60
CA PRO A 75 -11.32 -19.51 -0.55
C PRO A 75 -11.88 -19.48 0.88
N ASP A 76 -11.06 -19.82 1.87
CA ASP A 76 -11.32 -19.54 3.28
C ASP A 76 -10.17 -18.72 3.88
N PRO A 77 -10.28 -17.38 3.89
CA PRO A 77 -9.24 -16.50 4.43
C PRO A 77 -9.00 -16.76 5.92
N VAL A 78 -7.73 -16.90 6.29
CA VAL A 78 -7.28 -17.17 7.66
C VAL A 78 -6.54 -15.94 8.19
N VAL A 79 -6.86 -15.56 9.42
CA VAL A 79 -6.16 -14.48 10.13
C VAL A 79 -4.97 -15.08 10.86
N ARG A 80 -3.80 -14.42 10.82
CA ARG A 80 -2.65 -14.78 11.67
C ARG A 80 -2.65 -13.95 12.95
N ASP A 81 -2.60 -14.63 14.09
CA ASP A 81 -2.85 -14.06 15.42
C ASP A 81 -1.66 -13.32 16.03
N ASP A 82 -0.44 -13.46 15.47
CA ASP A 82 0.82 -12.96 16.08
C ASP A 82 0.85 -11.45 16.35
N PHE A 83 -0.11 -10.69 15.82
CA PHE A 83 -0.20 -9.23 15.93
C PHE A 83 -1.57 -8.73 16.44
N ILE A 84 -2.47 -9.62 16.87
CA ILE A 84 -3.82 -9.25 17.37
C ILE A 84 -3.76 -8.95 18.87
N GLY A 85 -3.36 -7.73 19.23
CA GLY A 85 -3.27 -7.30 20.64
C GLY A 85 -4.42 -6.42 21.14
N THR A 86 -5.10 -5.67 20.26
CA THR A 86 -6.03 -4.60 20.65
C THR A 86 -7.47 -4.93 20.28
N VAL A 87 -8.44 -4.26 20.93
CA VAL A 87 -9.87 -4.37 20.55
C VAL A 87 -10.06 -3.99 19.07
N GLN A 88 -9.35 -2.94 18.63
CA GLN A 88 -9.41 -2.47 17.25
C GLN A 88 -8.87 -3.52 16.27
N SER A 89 -7.75 -4.16 16.55
CA SER A 89 -7.20 -5.18 15.64
C SER A 89 -8.07 -6.43 15.56
N ARG A 90 -8.76 -6.82 16.64
CA ARG A 90 -9.76 -7.91 16.63
C ARG A 90 -10.96 -7.57 15.75
N GLN A 91 -11.54 -6.38 15.90
CA GLN A 91 -12.66 -5.94 15.06
C GLN A 91 -12.28 -5.80 13.58
N ALA A 92 -11.06 -5.33 13.33
CA ALA A 92 -10.52 -5.25 11.99
C ALA A 92 -10.32 -6.64 11.37
N ALA A 93 -9.82 -7.63 12.13
CA ALA A 93 -9.59 -8.98 11.62
C ALA A 93 -10.84 -9.60 10.98
N ASP A 94 -11.98 -9.55 11.66
CA ASP A 94 -13.25 -10.09 11.12
C ASP A 94 -13.68 -9.34 9.85
N SER A 95 -13.56 -8.01 9.87
CA SER A 95 -13.94 -7.15 8.73
C SER A 95 -13.02 -7.38 7.52
N VAL A 96 -11.71 -7.43 7.73
CA VAL A 96 -10.71 -7.69 6.69
C VAL A 96 -10.91 -9.08 6.10
N ARG A 97 -11.15 -10.10 6.95
CA ARG A 97 -11.48 -11.46 6.48
C ARG A 97 -12.72 -11.47 5.58
N ALA A 98 -13.79 -10.78 5.98
CA ALA A 98 -15.00 -10.66 5.17
C ALA A 98 -14.73 -9.95 3.83
N TRP A 99 -13.95 -8.87 3.85
CA TRP A 99 -13.61 -8.10 2.66
C TRP A 99 -12.70 -8.87 1.69
N VAL A 100 -11.72 -9.63 2.20
CA VAL A 100 -10.89 -10.53 1.39
C VAL A 100 -11.74 -11.60 0.74
N ARG A 101 -12.69 -12.21 1.47
CA ARG A 101 -13.62 -13.19 0.89
C ARG A 101 -14.48 -12.60 -0.21
N LEU A 102 -14.97 -11.37 -0.04
CA LEU A 102 -15.77 -10.66 -1.04
C LEU A 102 -14.98 -10.37 -2.34
N ASN A 103 -13.69 -10.06 -2.21
CA ASN A 103 -12.83 -9.65 -3.33
C ASN A 103 -11.81 -10.71 -3.75
N HIS A 104 -12.02 -11.97 -3.35
CA HIS A 104 -11.04 -13.05 -3.48
C HIS A 104 -10.46 -13.19 -4.89
N ALA A 105 -11.31 -13.19 -5.92
CA ALA A 105 -10.87 -13.37 -7.31
C ALA A 105 -9.95 -12.23 -7.77
N GLU A 106 -10.35 -10.98 -7.54
CA GLU A 106 -9.57 -9.80 -7.93
C GLU A 106 -8.24 -9.73 -7.18
N LEU A 107 -8.25 -10.03 -5.87
CA LEU A 107 -7.06 -10.02 -5.03
C LEU A 107 -6.07 -11.12 -5.43
N LEU A 108 -6.57 -12.31 -5.79
CA LEU A 108 -5.74 -13.43 -6.23
C LEU A 108 -5.14 -13.17 -7.62
N ASP A 109 -5.90 -12.54 -8.52
CA ASP A 109 -5.41 -12.12 -9.83
C ASP A 109 -4.27 -11.08 -9.69
N PHE A 110 -4.52 -10.03 -8.90
CA PHE A 110 -3.48 -9.05 -8.58
C PHE A 110 -2.24 -9.70 -7.95
N TRP A 111 -2.42 -10.64 -7.02
CA TRP A 111 -1.29 -11.34 -6.41
C TRP A 111 -0.42 -12.08 -7.44
N ASN A 112 -1.04 -12.76 -8.40
CA ASN A 112 -0.32 -13.59 -9.36
C ASN A 112 0.28 -12.80 -10.52
N ASN A 113 -0.39 -11.74 -10.95
CA ASN A 113 -0.07 -11.05 -12.20
C ASN A 113 0.30 -9.57 -12.02
N GLY A 114 0.03 -8.99 -10.85
CA GLY A 114 0.16 -7.55 -10.61
C GLY A 114 1.57 -6.99 -10.68
N THR A 115 2.60 -7.84 -10.71
CA THR A 115 3.99 -7.41 -10.96
C THR A 115 4.22 -6.99 -12.42
N GLU A 116 3.39 -7.46 -13.34
CA GLU A 116 3.49 -7.17 -14.78
C GLU A 116 2.53 -6.05 -15.20
N TRP A 117 1.66 -5.59 -14.30
CA TRP A 117 0.60 -4.63 -14.61
C TRP A 117 1.13 -3.21 -14.76
N ASP A 118 0.56 -2.48 -15.72
CA ASP A 118 0.74 -1.04 -15.84
C ASP A 118 -0.23 -0.25 -14.93
N ILE A 119 -0.17 1.08 -15.02
CA ILE A 119 -0.97 1.98 -14.20
C ILE A 119 -2.47 1.89 -14.49
N ASP A 120 -2.87 1.59 -15.73
CA ASP A 120 -4.27 1.50 -16.13
C ASP A 120 -4.85 0.18 -15.60
N GLU A 121 -4.11 -0.92 -15.71
CA GLU A 121 -4.48 -2.22 -15.15
C GLU A 121 -4.62 -2.17 -13.62
N LEU A 122 -3.66 -1.52 -12.94
CA LEU A 122 -3.74 -1.30 -11.49
C LEU A 122 -4.96 -0.45 -11.11
N THR A 123 -5.20 0.63 -11.86
CA THR A 123 -6.35 1.51 -11.64
C THR A 123 -7.66 0.74 -11.78
N ASP A 124 -7.79 -0.08 -12.82
CA ASP A 124 -8.98 -0.88 -13.06
C ASP A 124 -9.18 -1.95 -11.99
N PHE A 125 -8.11 -2.58 -11.51
CA PHE A 125 -8.19 -3.45 -10.33
C PHE A 125 -8.78 -2.73 -9.13
N THR A 126 -8.27 -1.54 -8.78
CA THR A 126 -8.81 -0.80 -7.62
C THR A 126 -10.29 -0.41 -7.77
N ARG A 127 -10.76 -0.21 -9.01
CA ARG A 127 -12.18 0.07 -9.31
C ARG A 127 -13.07 -1.17 -9.20
N ARG A 128 -12.53 -2.37 -9.47
CA ARG A 128 -13.27 -3.64 -9.35
C ARG A 128 -13.46 -4.09 -7.90
N LEU A 129 -12.61 -3.61 -6.99
CA LEU A 129 -12.73 -3.89 -5.56
C LEU A 129 -14.04 -3.33 -4.99
N LYS A 130 -14.71 -4.16 -4.19
CA LYS A 130 -15.98 -3.86 -3.55
C LYS A 130 -15.75 -3.55 -2.07
N PRO A 131 -16.20 -2.40 -1.57
CA PRO A 131 -16.22 -2.14 -0.13
C PRO A 131 -17.22 -3.08 0.56
N LEU A 132 -17.05 -3.29 1.88
CA LEU A 132 -18.10 -3.93 2.68
C LEU A 132 -19.38 -3.07 2.68
N PRO A 133 -20.56 -3.72 2.71
CA PRO A 133 -21.85 -3.03 2.77
C PRO A 133 -22.02 -2.15 4.02
#